data_AF-A0A370FFJ0-F1
#
_entry.id   AF-A0A370FFJ0-F1
#
_cell.length_a   1.000
_cell.length_b   1.000
_cell.length_c   1.000
_cell.angle_alpha   90.00
_cell.angle_beta   90.00
_cell.angle_gamma   90.00
#
_symmetry.space_group_name_H-M   'P 1'
#
loop_
_entity.id
_entity.type
_entity.pdbx_description
1 polymer ?
#
loop_
_entity_poly.entity_id
_entity_poly.type
_entity_poly.pdbx_seq_one_letter_code
_entity_poly.pdbx_strand_id
1 'polypeptide(L)'
;MGMDEMLRRAQAYVGLPYLDGEFDCADLAVKVQWELWDRLVTLPLHRRRPMGARGQAAQIRALRDELADRIEAPQTGCGVLLLTADDAGAELWHIGTVFQSAGETWVLHNSHALGSAHLQRLADLRRRGMRVEGFYQWREAL
;
A
#
# COMPACT_ATOMS: atom_id res chain seq x y z
N MET A 1 12.33 5.70 17.57
CA MET A 1 12.24 6.56 16.36
C MET A 1 10.88 7.24 16.39
N GLY A 2 10.83 8.57 16.26
CA GLY A 2 9.57 9.32 16.36
C GLY A 2 8.66 9.11 15.15
N MET A 3 7.35 9.21 15.36
CA MET A 3 6.33 9.02 14.31
C MET A 3 6.52 10.00 13.13
N ASP A 4 6.91 11.24 13.43
CA ASP A 4 7.12 12.28 12.40
C ASP A 4 8.41 12.08 11.58
N GLU A 5 9.42 11.42 12.16
CA GLU A 5 10.64 11.04 11.41
C GLU A 5 10.30 10.06 10.30
N MET A 6 9.46 9.07 10.60
CA MET A 6 9.04 8.06 9.64
C MET A 6 8.28 8.66 8.47
N LEU A 7 7.35 9.58 8.74
CA LEU A 7 6.63 10.30 7.68
C LEU A 7 7.59 11.12 6.81
N ARG A 8 8.59 11.78 7.41
CA ARG A 8 9.59 12.53 6.65
C ARG A 8 10.45 11.64 5.76
N ARG A 9 10.85 10.47 6.25
CA ARG A 9 11.58 9.46 5.45
C ARG A 9 10.71 8.93 4.30
N ALA A 10 9.41 8.75 4.53
CA ALA A 10 8.45 8.34 3.49
C ALA A 10 8.37 9.33 2.31
N GLN A 11 8.68 10.62 2.53
CA GLN A 11 8.69 11.63 1.49
C GLN A 11 9.70 11.33 0.37
N ALA A 12 10.78 10.60 0.67
CA ALA A 12 11.82 10.25 -0.31
C ALA A 12 11.31 9.32 -1.43
N TYR A 13 10.18 8.66 -1.22
CA TYR A 13 9.57 7.76 -2.20
C TYR A 13 8.58 8.47 -3.13
N VAL A 14 8.16 9.69 -2.81
CA VAL A 14 7.19 10.42 -3.62
C VAL A 14 7.80 10.75 -4.99
N GLY A 15 7.05 10.47 -6.05
CA GLY A 15 7.49 10.65 -7.43
C GLY A 15 8.23 9.45 -8.04
N LEU A 16 8.48 8.37 -7.27
CA LEU A 16 8.94 7.12 -7.87
C LEU A 16 7.91 6.65 -8.92
N PRO A 17 8.35 6.32 -10.15
CA PRO A 17 7.41 6.06 -11.24
C PRO A 17 6.64 4.77 -10.98
N TYR A 18 5.39 4.76 -11.41
CA TYR A 18 4.65 3.52 -11.58
C TYR A 18 5.10 2.88 -12.90
N LEU A 19 5.53 1.63 -12.86
CA LEU A 19 5.99 0.89 -14.04
C LEU A 19 5.15 -0.37 -14.21
N ASP A 20 4.33 -0.40 -15.28
CA ASP A 20 3.47 -1.56 -15.57
C ASP A 20 4.30 -2.83 -15.71
N GLY A 21 3.92 -3.86 -14.95
CA GLY A 21 4.61 -5.14 -14.98
C GLY A 21 5.99 -5.13 -14.30
N GLU A 22 6.43 -4.03 -13.68
CA GLU A 22 7.77 -3.91 -13.09
C GLU A 22 7.77 -3.34 -11.66
N PHE A 23 7.01 -2.26 -11.41
CA PHE A 23 6.97 -1.58 -10.12
C PHE A 23 5.58 -0.99 -9.84
N ASP A 24 4.78 -1.73 -9.08
CA ASP A 24 3.40 -1.39 -8.72
C ASP A 24 3.25 -0.96 -7.24
N CYS A 25 2.00 -0.84 -6.78
CA CYS A 25 1.68 -0.49 -5.39
C CYS A 25 2.18 -1.52 -4.38
N ALA A 26 2.19 -2.81 -4.73
CA ALA A 26 2.67 -3.88 -3.85
C ALA A 26 4.20 -3.89 -3.79
N ASP A 27 4.90 -3.63 -4.91
CA ASP A 27 6.36 -3.50 -4.92
C ASP A 27 6.81 -2.33 -4.02
N LEU A 28 6.15 -1.17 -4.13
CA LEU A 28 6.45 -0.05 -3.24
C LEU A 28 6.18 -0.41 -1.78
N ALA A 29 5.04 -1.04 -1.49
CA ALA A 29 4.70 -1.44 -0.13
C ALA A 29 5.76 -2.36 0.49
N VAL A 30 6.32 -3.30 -0.27
CA VAL A 30 7.41 -4.17 0.20
C VAL A 30 8.75 -3.43 0.29
N LYS A 31 9.11 -2.62 -0.72
CA LYS A 31 10.36 -1.85 -0.73
C LYS A 31 10.49 -1.00 0.53
N VAL A 32 9.41 -0.33 0.95
CA VAL A 32 9.45 0.53 2.13
C VAL A 32 9.54 -0.26 3.44
N GLN A 33 9.04 -1.49 3.50
CA GLN A 33 9.23 -2.36 4.66
C GLN A 33 10.72 -2.67 4.88
N TRP A 34 11.42 -3.00 3.79
CA TRP A 34 12.86 -3.24 3.84
C TRP A 34 13.63 -1.97 4.22
N GLU A 35 13.43 -0.86 3.50
CA GLU A 35 14.30 0.30 3.65
C GLU A 35 14.05 1.16 4.90
N LEU A 36 12.84 1.13 5.45
CA LEU A 36 12.49 1.92 6.63
C LEU A 36 12.51 1.10 7.93
N TRP A 37 12.29 -0.21 7.85
CA TRP A 37 12.17 -1.11 9.01
C TRP A 37 13.06 -2.36 8.97
N ASP A 38 13.92 -2.53 7.95
CA ASP A 38 14.74 -3.74 7.74
C ASP A 38 13.89 -5.03 7.73
N ARG A 39 12.60 -4.92 7.39
CA ARG A 39 11.65 -6.04 7.37
C ARG A 39 11.62 -6.66 5.98
N LEU A 40 12.05 -7.91 5.87
CA LEU A 40 11.94 -8.68 4.65
C LEU A 40 10.49 -9.18 4.47
N VAL A 41 9.80 -8.66 3.46
CA VAL A 41 8.50 -9.18 3.00
C VAL A 41 8.70 -9.70 1.60
N THR A 42 8.46 -10.99 1.37
CA THR A 42 8.66 -11.58 0.04
C THR A 42 7.32 -11.72 -0.67
N LEU A 43 7.14 -10.99 -1.78
CA LEU A 43 6.03 -11.28 -2.69
C LEU A 43 6.37 -12.54 -3.49
N PRO A 44 5.40 -13.44 -3.75
CA PRO A 44 5.67 -14.64 -4.56
C PRO A 44 6.24 -14.28 -5.93
N LEU A 45 7.36 -14.93 -6.29
CA LEU A 45 8.04 -14.77 -7.59
C LEU A 45 7.11 -14.98 -8.80
N HIS A 46 6.11 -15.84 -8.64
CA HIS A 46 5.13 -16.18 -9.67
C HIS A 46 3.87 -15.32 -9.64
N ARG A 47 3.83 -14.23 -8.86
CA ARG A 47 2.70 -13.30 -8.94
C ARG A 47 2.64 -12.78 -10.37
N ARG A 48 1.51 -13.01 -11.05
CA ARG A 48 1.26 -12.41 -12.37
C ARG A 48 1.24 -10.90 -12.20
N ARG A 49 2.33 -10.18 -12.47
CA ARG A 49 2.36 -8.71 -12.35
C ARG A 49 1.25 -8.15 -13.23
N PRO A 50 0.13 -7.70 -12.64
CA PRO A 50 -1.08 -7.61 -13.43
C PRO A 50 -1.05 -6.34 -14.28
N MET A 51 -1.49 -6.43 -15.53
CA MET A 51 -1.61 -5.28 -16.41
C MET A 51 -2.80 -4.43 -15.96
N GLY A 52 -2.54 -3.44 -15.10
CA GLY A 52 -3.54 -2.52 -14.56
C GLY A 52 -4.31 -3.01 -13.33
N ALA A 53 -5.20 -2.15 -12.83
CA ALA A 53 -5.81 -2.23 -11.50
C ALA A 53 -6.66 -3.50 -11.25
N ARG A 54 -7.36 -4.02 -12.27
CA ARG A 54 -8.24 -5.20 -12.11
C ARG A 54 -7.46 -6.48 -11.78
N GLY A 55 -6.28 -6.65 -12.35
CA GLY A 55 -5.49 -7.85 -12.10
C GLY A 55 -4.80 -7.84 -10.73
N GLN A 56 -4.57 -6.66 -10.14
CA GLN A 56 -3.98 -6.50 -8.80
C GLN A 56 -4.95 -6.92 -7.70
N ALA A 57 -6.24 -6.67 -7.91
CA ALA A 57 -7.31 -7.06 -7.00
C ALA A 57 -7.24 -8.53 -6.58
N ALA A 58 -7.17 -9.44 -7.56
CA ALA A 58 -7.19 -10.87 -7.30
C ALA A 58 -5.97 -11.35 -6.49
N GLN A 59 -4.80 -10.77 -6.73
CA GLN A 59 -3.56 -11.17 -6.04
C GLN A 59 -3.48 -10.64 -4.63
N ILE A 60 -3.80 -9.37 -4.44
CA ILE A 60 -3.84 -8.76 -3.11
C ILE A 60 -4.79 -9.58 -2.23
N ARG A 61 -5.97 -9.93 -2.74
CA ARG A 61 -6.94 -10.75 -2.03
C ARG A 61 -6.40 -12.14 -1.67
N ALA A 62 -5.66 -12.79 -2.57
CA ALA A 62 -5.11 -14.13 -2.34
C ALA A 62 -3.95 -14.13 -1.33
N LEU A 63 -3.07 -13.12 -1.38
CA LEU A 63 -1.82 -13.11 -0.61
C LEU A 63 -1.93 -12.45 0.76
N ARG A 64 -2.98 -11.65 0.98
CA ARG A 64 -3.19 -10.88 2.20
C ARG A 64 -3.04 -11.73 3.47
N ASP A 65 -3.72 -12.87 3.53
CA ASP A 65 -3.80 -13.70 4.74
C ASP A 65 -2.53 -14.55 4.95
N GLU A 66 -1.69 -14.67 3.92
CA GLU A 66 -0.37 -15.31 4.01
C GLU A 66 0.69 -14.33 4.54
N LEU A 67 0.64 -13.08 4.08
CA LEU A 67 1.69 -12.07 4.33
C LEU A 67 1.44 -11.18 5.54
N ALA A 68 0.20 -11.06 6.02
CA ALA A 68 -0.13 -10.11 7.06
C ALA A 68 -1.36 -10.51 7.88
N ASP A 69 -1.42 -10.01 9.11
CA ASP A 69 -2.54 -10.18 10.02
C ASP A 69 -3.38 -8.90 10.08
N ARG A 70 -4.70 -9.04 10.00
CA ARG A 70 -5.61 -7.89 10.11
C ARG A 70 -5.51 -7.26 11.51
N ILE A 71 -5.47 -5.93 11.56
CA ILE A 71 -5.48 -5.14 12.80
C ILE A 71 -6.64 -4.15 12.82
N GLU A 72 -7.10 -3.77 14.01
CA GLU A 72 -8.30 -2.93 14.19
C GLU A 72 -8.06 -1.45 13.91
N ALA A 73 -6.87 -0.96 14.21
CA ALA A 73 -6.50 0.44 14.07
C ALA A 73 -5.24 0.59 13.20
N PRO A 74 -5.12 1.67 12.40
CA PRO A 74 -3.92 1.94 11.63
C PRO A 74 -2.72 2.05 12.56
N GLN A 75 -1.56 1.58 12.13
CA GLN A 75 -0.29 1.77 12.85
C GLN A 75 0.79 2.13 11.83
N THR A 76 1.75 2.98 12.23
CA THR A 76 2.87 3.32 11.35
C THR A 76 3.62 2.06 10.92
N GLY A 77 3.80 1.89 9.61
CA GLY A 77 4.44 0.74 8.99
C GLY A 77 3.48 -0.40 8.62
N CYS A 78 2.23 -0.39 9.05
CA CYS A 78 1.25 -1.39 8.63
C CYS A 78 0.82 -1.17 7.17
N GLY A 79 0.33 -2.22 6.52
CA GLY A 79 -0.37 -2.12 5.25
C GLY A 79 -1.78 -1.56 5.44
N VAL A 80 -2.29 -0.86 4.44
CA VAL A 80 -3.71 -0.55 4.28
C VAL A 80 -4.18 -1.05 2.93
N LEU A 81 -5.30 -1.79 2.92
CA LEU A 81 -6.00 -2.17 1.71
C LEU A 81 -7.14 -1.21 1.46
N LEU A 82 -7.16 -0.65 0.25
CA LEU A 82 -8.16 0.28 -0.23
C LEU A 82 -8.93 -0.34 -1.40
N LEU A 83 -10.21 -0.01 -1.50
CA LEU A 83 -11.11 -0.44 -2.55
C LEU A 83 -11.65 0.78 -3.28
N THR A 84 -11.70 0.70 -4.61
CA THR A 84 -12.53 1.58 -5.44
C THR A 84 -13.41 0.73 -6.33
N ALA A 85 -14.52 1.29 -6.82
CA ALA A 85 -15.28 0.67 -7.90
C ALA A 85 -14.81 1.24 -9.25
N ASP A 86 -14.79 0.42 -10.28
CA ASP A 86 -14.74 0.91 -11.66
C ASP A 86 -16.14 1.20 -12.23
N ASP A 87 -16.21 1.67 -13.47
CA ASP A 87 -17.48 2.00 -14.15
C ASP A 87 -18.44 0.81 -14.29
N ALA A 88 -17.92 -0.42 -14.22
CA ALA A 88 -18.72 -1.64 -14.25
C ALA A 88 -19.10 -2.13 -12.83
N GLY A 89 -18.73 -1.39 -11.78
CA GLY A 89 -18.98 -1.72 -10.38
C GLY A 89 -18.05 -2.80 -9.81
N ALA A 90 -17.00 -3.20 -10.53
CA ALA A 90 -16.05 -4.18 -10.02
C ALA A 90 -15.10 -3.54 -9.00
N GLU A 91 -14.86 -4.23 -7.89
CA GLU A 91 -13.93 -3.78 -6.86
C GLU A 91 -12.48 -3.89 -7.32
N LEU A 92 -11.81 -2.75 -7.41
CA LEU A 92 -10.37 -2.64 -7.63
C LEU A 92 -9.70 -2.50 -6.27
N TRP A 93 -8.71 -3.34 -6.00
CA TRP A 93 -7.94 -3.27 -4.77
C TRP A 93 -6.65 -2.49 -5.00
N HIS A 94 -6.21 -1.84 -3.93
CA HIS A 94 -5.02 -1.04 -3.90
C HIS A 94 -4.37 -1.17 -2.52
N ILE A 95 -3.04 -1.15 -2.46
CA ILE A 95 -2.29 -1.24 -1.21
C ILE A 95 -1.43 0.01 -1.01
N GLY A 96 -1.32 0.42 0.24
CA GLY A 96 -0.35 1.42 0.68
C GLY A 96 0.25 1.09 2.04
N THR A 97 1.27 1.83 2.42
CA THR A 97 1.87 1.78 3.76
C THR A 97 1.41 2.96 4.60
N VAL A 98 0.99 2.68 5.83
CA VAL A 98 0.45 3.66 6.77
C VAL A 98 1.56 4.39 7.52
N PHE A 99 1.36 5.69 7.72
CA PHE A 99 2.16 6.53 8.61
C PHE A 99 1.20 7.38 9.45
N GLN A 100 1.28 7.27 10.77
CA GLN A 100 0.58 8.21 11.64
C GLN A 100 1.46 9.45 11.86
N SER A 101 0.86 10.63 11.97
CA SER A 101 1.57 11.85 12.39
C SER A 101 0.54 12.91 12.78
N ALA A 102 0.76 13.60 13.90
CA ALA A 102 -0.11 14.66 14.41
C ALA A 102 -1.63 14.32 14.43
N GLY A 103 -1.99 13.08 14.76
CA GLY A 103 -3.38 12.61 14.78
C GLY A 103 -3.98 12.30 13.40
N GLU A 104 -3.20 12.44 12.33
CA GLU A 104 -3.60 12.11 10.97
C GLU A 104 -3.01 10.75 10.54
N THR A 105 -3.74 10.07 9.66
CA THR A 105 -3.26 8.87 8.96
C THR A 105 -2.88 9.24 7.53
N TRP A 106 -1.61 9.01 7.20
CA TRP A 106 -1.04 9.16 5.89
C TRP A 106 -0.80 7.80 5.25
N VAL A 107 -0.88 7.75 3.92
CA VAL A 107 -0.71 6.54 3.12
C VAL A 107 0.28 6.84 2.02
N LEU A 108 1.39 6.10 2.02
CA LEU A 108 2.32 6.04 0.90
C LEU A 108 1.88 4.92 -0.05
N HIS A 109 1.65 5.23 -1.31
CA HIS A 109 1.18 4.26 -2.30
C HIS A 109 1.64 4.63 -3.71
N ASN A 110 1.84 3.63 -4.57
CA ASN A 110 2.19 3.84 -5.97
C ASN A 110 0.95 3.72 -6.85
N SER A 111 0.59 4.76 -7.59
CA SER A 111 -0.69 4.83 -8.28
C SER A 111 -0.52 4.73 -9.80
N HIS A 112 -1.14 3.72 -10.42
CA HIS A 112 -1.25 3.64 -11.87
C HIS A 112 -1.94 4.88 -12.47
N ALA A 113 -3.03 5.35 -11.85
CA ALA A 113 -3.79 6.51 -12.33
C ALA A 113 -3.00 7.83 -12.27
N LEU A 114 -2.08 7.97 -11.30
CA LEU A 114 -1.24 9.16 -11.15
C LEU A 114 0.16 8.98 -11.75
N GLY A 115 0.50 7.78 -12.23
CA GLY A 115 1.79 7.43 -12.83
C GLY A 115 2.98 7.39 -11.87
N SER A 116 2.78 7.59 -10.56
CA SER A 116 3.87 7.63 -9.59
C SER A 116 3.41 7.39 -8.14
N ALA A 117 4.39 7.33 -7.25
CA ALA A 117 4.20 7.21 -5.82
C ALA A 117 3.79 8.55 -5.18
N HIS A 118 2.79 8.48 -4.29
CA HIS A 118 2.27 9.63 -3.56
C HIS A 118 2.13 9.32 -2.07
N LEU A 119 2.34 10.35 -1.26
CA LEU A 119 2.06 10.36 0.17
C LEU A 119 0.83 11.24 0.40
N GLN A 120 -0.29 10.65 0.79
CA GLN A 120 -1.57 11.35 0.91
C GLN A 120 -2.28 11.03 2.23
N ARG A 121 -3.06 11.97 2.75
CA ARG A 121 -3.92 11.70 3.90
C ARG A 121 -4.98 10.68 3.52
N LEU A 122 -5.23 9.71 4.38
CA LEU A 122 -6.27 8.71 4.19
C LEU A 122 -7.66 9.35 4.07
N ALA A 123 -7.89 10.45 4.79
CA ALA A 123 -9.13 11.22 4.68
C ALA A 123 -9.35 11.77 3.26
N ASP A 124 -8.29 12.16 2.56
CA ASP A 124 -8.37 12.72 1.21
C ASP A 124 -8.65 11.62 0.18
N LEU A 125 -8.03 10.45 0.36
CA LEU A 125 -8.31 9.25 -0.44
C LEU A 125 -9.79 8.83 -0.29
N ARG A 126 -10.32 8.87 0.94
CA ARG A 126 -11.74 8.60 1.22
C ARG A 126 -12.67 9.61 0.54
N ARG A 127 -12.33 10.90 0.57
CA ARG A 127 -13.10 11.94 -0.14
C ARG A 127 -13.08 11.75 -1.66
N ARG A 128 -12.08 11.06 -2.20
CA ARG A 128 -11.99 10.68 -3.63
C ARG A 128 -12.67 9.35 -3.97
N GLY A 129 -13.41 8.77 -3.03
CA GLY A 129 -14.21 7.55 -3.27
C GLY A 129 -13.52 6.24 -2.90
N MET A 130 -12.28 6.25 -2.40
CA MET A 130 -11.64 5.04 -1.91
C MET A 130 -12.21 4.62 -0.55
N ARG A 131 -12.56 3.35 -0.41
CA ARG A 131 -13.00 2.74 0.85
C ARG A 131 -11.84 1.98 1.48
N VAL A 132 -11.72 2.03 2.81
CA VAL A 132 -10.77 1.18 3.53
C VAL A 132 -11.38 -0.22 3.66
N GLU A 133 -10.67 -1.22 3.16
CA GLU A 133 -11.02 -2.62 3.40
C GLU A 133 -10.51 -3.07 4.78
N GLY A 134 -9.26 -2.74 5.11
CA GLY A 134 -8.67 -3.06 6.40
C GLY A 134 -7.22 -2.57 6.54
N PHE A 135 -6.72 -2.67 7.76
CA PHE A 135 -5.31 -2.46 8.09
C PHE A 135 -4.67 -3.80 8.42
N TYR A 136 -3.41 -3.97 8.05
CA TYR A 136 -2.73 -5.25 8.08
C TYR A 136 -1.31 -5.11 8.61
N GLN A 137 -1.01 -5.80 9.71
CA GLN A 137 0.33 -5.92 10.25
C GLN A 137 1.10 -6.97 9.45
N TRP A 138 2.21 -6.56 8.83
CA TRP A 138 3.08 -7.48 8.10
C TRP A 138 3.61 -8.56 9.04
N ARG A 139 3.59 -9.81 8.57
CA ARG A 139 4.35 -10.90 9.17
C ARG A 139 5.81 -10.75 8.75
N GLU A 140 6.71 -11.03 9.68
CA GLU A 140 8.13 -11.12 9.35
C GLU A 140 8.34 -12.41 8.53
N ALA A 141 9.14 -12.32 7.46
CA ALA A 141 9.66 -13.52 6.84
C ALA A 141 10.61 -14.21 7.85
N LEU A 142 10.32 -15.47 8.18
CA LEU A 142 11.22 -16.35 8.95
C LEU A 142 12.56 -16.53 8.23
#